data_AF-A0A8C0NHT3-F1
#
_entry.id   AF-A0A8C0NHT3-F1
#
_cell.length_a   1.000
_cell.length_b   1.000
_cell.length_c   1.000
_cell.angle_alpha   90.00
_cell.angle_beta   90.00
_cell.angle_gamma   90.00
#
_symmetry.space_group_name_H-M   'P 1'
#
loop_
_entity.id
_entity.type
_entity.pdbx_description
1 polymer ?
#
loop_
_entity_poly.entity_id
_entity_poly.type
_entity_poly.pdbx_seq_one_letter_code
_entity_poly.pdbx_strand_id
1 'polypeptide(L)'
;MLTAGRRTPKPTLRPGWLVTEPERGLSLSARLRALPGRPRFRDYISQGPLRGGGGEKPGRRPLPRAWTTSPTGPRGPASGFLAAALRRAAPRPSPRWDSTSRRRPRGAGRGAAGRPRAGAGAGAGAGRGPRAARGWGGRRLPGPAGAAASAMPLLVEGRRVRLPQSAGDLVRAHPRLEERARLLRGQSVQQVGPQGLLYVQQRELAVTSPKDGSISILGSDDATTCHIVVLRHTGNGATCLTHCDGTDTKAEVPLIMSSIKSFSDHAQGGRLEVHLVGGFSDDRQLSQKLTHQLLSEFDRQEEDIHLVTLCVTELNDREENENHFPIIYGIAVNIKTAEIYRASFPDRGPEEELRAARALTGGPMISIYDAETEQLRIGPYSWMPFPHVDFWLQQDDQQILENLSTSPLAEPPHFVQHIRSTLMFLKKHPSPTSALFPGNKALLYKKNEGGLWEKISCPGS
;
A
#
# COMPACT_ATOMS: atom_id res chain seq x y z
N MET A 1 57.47 -14.55 58.93
CA MET A 1 57.22 -14.62 60.39
C MET A 1 55.81 -14.12 60.66
N LEU A 2 55.02 -14.97 61.31
CA LEU A 2 53.63 -14.75 61.72
C LEU A 2 53.53 -13.71 62.82
N THR A 3 52.50 -12.84 62.77
CA THR A 3 51.79 -12.38 63.97
C THR A 3 50.32 -12.11 63.64
N ALA A 4 49.46 -12.74 64.44
CA ALA A 4 48.01 -12.57 64.57
C ALA A 4 47.62 -11.10 64.83
N GLY A 5 46.38 -10.62 64.68
CA GLY A 5 45.06 -11.20 64.52
C GLY A 5 44.06 -10.15 65.05
N ARG A 6 42.84 -10.09 64.52
CA ARG A 6 41.67 -9.53 65.21
C ARG A 6 40.39 -9.95 64.49
N ARG A 7 39.60 -10.77 65.17
CA ARG A 7 38.20 -11.11 64.86
C ARG A 7 37.31 -9.99 65.39
N THR A 8 36.32 -9.57 64.62
CA THR A 8 35.12 -8.86 65.09
C THR A 8 33.88 -9.68 64.75
N PRO A 9 32.79 -9.60 65.57
CA PRO A 9 31.77 -10.64 65.61
C PRO A 9 30.57 -10.37 64.70
N LYS A 10 30.00 -11.46 64.16
CA LYS A 10 28.69 -11.50 63.49
C LYS A 10 27.56 -11.26 64.50
N PRO A 11 26.52 -10.50 64.17
CA PRO A 11 25.28 -10.49 64.95
C PRO A 11 24.38 -11.66 64.58
N THR A 12 23.83 -12.26 65.64
CA THR A 12 22.92 -13.39 65.72
C THR A 12 21.51 -13.10 65.17
N LEU A 13 20.98 -14.04 64.37
CA LEU A 13 19.58 -14.15 63.97
C LEU A 13 18.80 -14.99 64.99
N ARG A 14 17.65 -14.50 65.47
CA ARG A 14 16.51 -15.29 65.97
C ARG A 14 15.17 -14.57 65.70
N PRO A 15 14.05 -15.31 65.63
CA PRO A 15 13.03 -15.12 64.59
C PRO A 15 11.67 -14.63 65.08
N GLY A 16 10.88 -14.14 64.13
CA GLY A 16 9.41 -14.15 64.16
C GLY A 16 8.79 -12.79 64.46
N TRP A 17 8.09 -12.22 63.47
CA TRP A 17 6.66 -11.86 63.49
C TRP A 17 6.25 -11.48 62.06
N LEU A 18 5.15 -12.06 61.59
CA LEU A 18 4.49 -11.73 60.32
C LEU A 18 4.16 -10.23 60.26
N VAL A 19 4.11 -9.66 59.04
CA VAL A 19 2.96 -8.93 58.46
C VAL A 19 3.36 -8.19 57.16
N THR A 20 2.53 -8.41 56.13
CA THR A 20 2.27 -7.66 54.87
C THR A 20 3.26 -7.66 53.70
N GLU A 21 2.71 -8.04 52.54
CA GLU A 21 3.29 -8.02 51.18
C GLU A 21 3.85 -6.64 50.77
N PRO A 22 4.89 -6.59 49.92
CA PRO A 22 5.18 -5.41 49.12
C PRO A 22 4.61 -5.56 47.71
N GLU A 23 3.79 -4.59 47.33
CA GLU A 23 3.19 -4.41 46.01
C GLU A 23 4.21 -4.52 44.88
N ARG A 24 3.82 -5.22 43.81
CA ARG A 24 4.53 -5.27 42.53
C ARG A 24 4.52 -3.89 41.88
N GLY A 25 5.60 -3.14 42.08
CA GLY A 25 5.90 -1.92 41.31
C GLY A 25 6.21 -2.27 39.86
N LEU A 26 5.29 -1.98 38.94
CA LEU A 26 5.55 -1.95 37.50
C LEU A 26 6.75 -1.03 37.19
N SER A 27 7.65 -1.49 36.31
CA SER A 27 8.80 -0.70 35.84
C SER A 27 8.36 0.65 35.26
N LEU A 28 9.23 1.65 35.30
CA LEU A 28 8.97 2.99 34.74
C LEU A 28 8.55 2.91 33.25
N SER A 29 9.07 1.92 32.51
CA SER A 29 8.70 1.59 31.14
C SER A 29 7.27 1.06 30.98
N ALA A 30 6.72 0.37 31.98
CA ALA A 30 5.32 -0.06 32.00
C ALA A 30 4.36 1.07 32.43
N ARG A 31 4.80 1.99 33.31
CA ARG A 31 4.02 3.19 33.65
C ARG A 31 3.93 4.19 32.50
N LEU A 32 4.95 4.28 31.65
CA LEU A 32 4.94 5.13 30.45
C LEU A 32 4.06 4.59 29.31
N ARG A 33 3.75 3.28 29.29
CA ARG A 33 2.81 2.67 28.33
C ARG A 33 1.33 2.92 28.64
N ALA A 34 1.01 3.40 29.84
CA ALA A 34 -0.35 3.57 30.35
C ALA A 34 -0.90 5.01 30.25
N LEU A 35 -0.20 5.94 29.59
CA LEU A 35 -0.69 7.30 29.37
C LEU A 35 -1.62 7.36 28.14
N PRO A 36 -2.91 7.70 28.31
CA PRO A 36 -3.81 7.92 27.17
C PRO A 36 -3.40 9.19 26.41
N GLY A 37 -3.27 9.09 25.08
CA GLY A 37 -3.07 10.27 24.21
C GLY A 37 -1.73 10.39 23.46
N ARG A 38 -0.85 9.37 23.48
CA ARG A 38 0.33 9.36 22.61
C ARG A 38 -0.04 8.81 21.22
N PRO A 39 0.13 9.59 20.14
CA PRO A 39 -0.14 9.11 18.79
C PRO A 39 0.88 8.02 18.44
N ARG A 40 0.39 6.85 18.02
CA ARG A 40 1.20 5.73 17.54
C ARG A 40 1.23 5.74 16.02
N PHE A 41 2.24 5.12 15.39
CA PHE A 41 2.32 4.95 13.93
C PHE A 41 1.00 4.55 13.26
N ARG A 42 0.23 3.66 13.90
CA ARG A 42 -1.08 3.20 13.42
C ARG A 42 -2.10 4.33 13.25
N ASP A 43 -2.04 5.37 14.08
CA ASP A 43 -2.93 6.53 14.00
C ASP A 43 -2.66 7.38 12.74
N TYR A 44 -1.47 7.21 12.13
CA TYR A 44 -1.06 7.89 10.89
C TYR A 44 -1.34 7.06 9.63
N ILE A 45 -1.36 5.72 9.73
CA ILE A 45 -1.69 4.83 8.59
C ILE A 45 -3.21 4.70 8.38
N SER A 46 -4.03 4.85 9.43
CA SER A 46 -5.47 4.56 9.36
C SER A 46 -6.36 5.71 8.84
N GLN A 47 -5.81 6.83 8.39
CA GLN A 47 -6.59 7.93 7.80
C GLN A 47 -6.83 7.68 6.31
N GLY A 48 -7.70 6.70 6.00
CA GLY A 48 -8.26 6.57 4.65
C GLY A 48 -9.05 7.82 4.25
N PRO A 49 -9.22 8.09 2.93
CA PRO A 49 -9.87 9.30 2.47
C PRO A 49 -11.29 9.41 3.03
N LEU A 50 -11.61 10.58 3.58
CA LEU A 50 -12.96 10.94 4.03
C LEU A 50 -13.95 10.65 2.90
N ARG A 51 -14.84 9.69 3.12
CA ARG A 51 -16.00 9.44 2.26
C ARG A 51 -16.86 10.72 2.22
N GLY A 52 -16.82 11.44 1.10
CA GLY A 52 -17.87 12.40 0.75
C GLY A 52 -19.16 11.64 0.48
N GLY A 53 -20.12 11.75 1.41
CA GLY A 53 -21.50 11.31 1.21
C GLY A 53 -22.19 12.15 0.13
N GLY A 54 -23.05 11.50 -0.66
CA GLY A 54 -23.65 12.03 -1.88
C GLY A 54 -24.93 12.87 -1.72
N GLY A 55 -25.45 13.24 -2.89
CA GLY A 55 -26.65 14.05 -3.16
C GLY A 55 -26.24 15.29 -3.97
N GLU A 56 -26.76 15.64 -5.14
CA GLU A 56 -27.92 15.22 -5.93
C GLU A 56 -27.61 15.51 -7.41
N LYS A 57 -28.28 14.81 -8.34
CA LYS A 57 -28.27 15.15 -9.78
C LYS A 57 -29.21 16.32 -10.05
N PRO A 58 -28.88 17.22 -11.00
CA PRO A 58 -29.92 17.91 -11.76
C PRO A 58 -29.93 17.48 -13.23
N GLY A 59 -31.15 17.27 -13.73
CA GLY A 59 -31.47 16.85 -15.09
C GLY A 59 -31.32 17.94 -16.14
N ARG A 60 -31.38 17.49 -17.40
CA ARG A 60 -31.27 18.25 -18.64
C ARG A 60 -32.44 19.21 -18.89
N ARG A 61 -32.13 20.37 -19.49
CA ARG A 61 -32.77 21.10 -20.64
C ARG A 61 -32.83 22.63 -20.39
N PRO A 62 -32.95 23.49 -21.43
CA PRO A 62 -31.96 23.76 -22.48
C PRO A 62 -31.63 25.28 -22.60
N LEU A 63 -30.60 25.58 -23.40
CA LEU A 63 -30.12 26.92 -23.79
C LEU A 63 -31.20 27.84 -24.42
N PRO A 64 -30.99 29.16 -24.36
CA PRO A 64 -31.15 29.99 -25.55
C PRO A 64 -29.89 30.80 -25.91
N ARG A 65 -29.82 31.13 -27.21
CA ARG A 65 -28.72 31.71 -27.98
C ARG A 65 -28.55 33.23 -27.81
N ALA A 66 -27.30 33.65 -28.05
CA ALA A 66 -26.81 34.93 -28.61
C ALA A 66 -27.15 36.20 -27.79
N TRP A 67 -26.28 37.20 -27.67
CA TRP A 67 -25.78 38.04 -28.75
C TRP A 67 -24.34 38.56 -28.49
N THR A 68 -23.68 38.80 -29.61
CA THR A 68 -22.37 39.40 -29.85
C THR A 68 -22.24 40.84 -29.32
N THR A 69 -21.05 41.21 -28.83
CA THR A 69 -20.15 42.26 -29.38
C THR A 69 -19.01 42.56 -28.40
N SER A 70 -17.77 42.42 -28.87
CA SER A 70 -16.60 43.19 -28.42
C SER A 70 -16.63 44.57 -29.15
N PRO A 71 -15.89 45.64 -28.80
CA PRO A 71 -14.45 45.60 -28.46
C PRO A 71 -13.93 46.71 -27.51
N THR A 72 -12.59 46.74 -27.39
CA THR A 72 -11.70 47.84 -26.97
C THR A 72 -11.27 47.90 -25.48
N GLY A 73 -9.96 47.70 -25.25
CA GLY A 73 -9.25 48.13 -24.03
C GLY A 73 -8.83 49.62 -24.14
N PRO A 74 -7.72 50.09 -23.54
CA PRO A 74 -6.86 49.51 -22.50
C PRO A 74 -6.51 50.53 -21.37
N ARG A 75 -5.53 50.17 -20.52
CA ARG A 75 -4.65 51.02 -19.65
C ARG A 75 -4.98 51.06 -18.15
N GLY A 76 -3.98 50.70 -17.32
CA GLY A 76 -3.92 50.93 -15.88
C GLY A 76 -3.64 52.41 -15.53
N PRO A 77 -2.97 52.78 -14.42
CA PRO A 77 -2.37 51.97 -13.35
C PRO A 77 -2.67 52.49 -11.90
N ALA A 78 -1.98 51.87 -10.92
CA ALA A 78 -1.44 52.49 -9.70
C ALA A 78 -2.29 52.63 -8.41
N SER A 79 -1.78 51.94 -7.38
CA SER A 79 -1.45 52.41 -6.01
C SER A 79 -2.52 53.00 -5.09
N GLY A 80 -2.50 52.54 -3.82
CA GLY A 80 -2.74 53.41 -2.66
C GLY A 80 -3.56 52.83 -1.52
N PHE A 81 -2.87 52.47 -0.44
CA PHE A 81 -3.23 52.64 0.98
C PHE A 81 -4.71 52.77 1.41
N LEU A 82 -5.14 51.94 2.39
CA LEU A 82 -5.64 52.45 3.68
C LEU A 82 -5.66 51.35 4.76
N ALA A 83 -5.20 51.72 5.95
CA ALA A 83 -5.37 50.98 7.20
C ALA A 83 -6.67 51.40 7.90
N ALA A 84 -7.33 50.48 8.62
CA ALA A 84 -8.17 50.78 9.79
C ALA A 84 -8.55 49.50 10.55
N ALA A 85 -8.75 49.67 11.84
CA ALA A 85 -8.64 48.68 12.89
C ALA A 85 -9.98 48.10 13.38
N LEU A 86 -9.87 46.93 14.04
CA LEU A 86 -10.59 46.45 15.23
C LEU A 86 -12.12 46.62 15.32
N ARG A 87 -12.83 45.50 15.52
CA ARG A 87 -13.56 45.21 16.77
C ARG A 87 -14.03 43.76 16.89
N ARG A 88 -13.83 43.23 18.11
CA ARG A 88 -14.23 41.92 18.64
C ARG A 88 -15.75 41.79 18.76
N ALA A 89 -16.29 40.58 18.55
CA ALA A 89 -17.39 40.03 19.36
C ALA A 89 -17.55 38.50 19.14
N ALA A 90 -17.50 37.75 20.22
CA ALA A 90 -18.05 36.40 20.39
C ALA A 90 -18.45 36.27 21.89
N PRO A 91 -19.19 35.24 22.31
CA PRO A 91 -20.38 34.62 21.74
C PRO A 91 -21.56 34.66 22.77
N ARG A 92 -22.77 34.24 22.40
CA ARG A 92 -23.84 33.93 23.38
C ARG A 92 -24.50 32.57 23.10
N PRO A 93 -24.96 31.88 24.17
CA PRO A 93 -25.30 30.46 24.14
C PRO A 93 -26.83 30.23 24.00
N SER A 94 -27.17 29.00 23.61
CA SER A 94 -28.54 28.45 23.58
C SER A 94 -28.93 27.83 24.94
N PRO A 95 -30.22 27.90 25.34
CA PRO A 95 -30.71 27.30 26.58
C PRO A 95 -31.27 25.88 26.39
N ARG A 96 -31.40 25.22 27.55
CA ARG A 96 -31.79 23.83 27.84
C ARG A 96 -33.27 23.71 28.26
N TRP A 97 -33.87 22.54 27.94
CA TRP A 97 -34.92 21.74 28.65
C TRP A 97 -36.35 22.36 28.74
N ASP A 98 -37.47 21.62 28.68
CA ASP A 98 -37.82 20.43 29.47
C ASP A 98 -39.10 19.66 28.99
N SER A 99 -39.16 18.34 29.28
CA SER A 99 -40.29 17.42 29.61
C SER A 99 -41.55 17.29 28.69
N THR A 100 -42.33 16.20 28.56
CA THR A 100 -42.68 15.04 29.41
C THR A 100 -43.47 13.94 28.64
N SER A 101 -43.26 12.65 29.02
CA SER A 101 -44.26 11.53 29.09
C SER A 101 -44.78 10.89 27.78
N ARG A 102 -45.14 9.59 27.64
CA ARG A 102 -45.56 8.51 28.56
C ARG A 102 -45.61 7.13 27.83
N ARG A 103 -45.11 6.10 28.51
CA ARG A 103 -45.60 4.69 28.66
C ARG A 103 -45.96 3.76 27.44
N ARG A 104 -45.23 2.63 27.40
CA ARG A 104 -45.60 1.24 26.98
C ARG A 104 -46.69 0.62 27.91
N PRO A 105 -47.30 -0.59 27.71
CA PRO A 105 -46.76 -1.81 27.05
C PRO A 105 -47.71 -2.86 26.36
N ARG A 106 -47.06 -3.80 25.65
CA ARG A 106 -47.24 -5.28 25.47
C ARG A 106 -48.60 -6.01 25.40
N GLY A 107 -48.65 -6.98 24.47
CA GLY A 107 -49.30 -8.32 24.55
C GLY A 107 -49.77 -8.80 23.16
N ALA A 108 -49.98 -10.07 22.79
CA ALA A 108 -49.37 -11.41 22.97
C ALA A 108 -50.26 -12.41 22.16
N GLY A 109 -49.67 -13.46 21.55
CA GLY A 109 -50.36 -14.71 21.12
C GLY A 109 -50.77 -14.83 19.64
N ARG A 110 -50.98 -16.01 19.02
CA ARG A 110 -50.43 -17.40 19.01
C ARG A 110 -51.25 -18.21 17.97
N GLY A 111 -50.63 -19.19 17.28
CA GLY A 111 -51.25 -20.40 16.63
C GLY A 111 -51.80 -20.24 15.20
N ALA A 112 -51.88 -21.24 14.31
CA ALA A 112 -51.49 -22.67 14.22
C ALA A 112 -51.64 -23.12 12.72
N ALA A 113 -50.70 -23.82 12.09
CA ALA A 113 -50.66 -25.27 11.73
C ALA A 113 -51.79 -25.88 10.85
N GLY A 114 -51.43 -26.63 9.79
CA GLY A 114 -52.29 -27.69 9.20
C GLY A 114 -52.13 -28.01 7.69
N ARG A 115 -51.54 -29.17 7.38
CA ARG A 115 -51.55 -29.96 6.11
C ARG A 115 -52.38 -31.26 6.40
N PRO A 116 -52.57 -32.31 5.55
CA PRO A 116 -52.47 -32.51 4.07
C PRO A 116 -53.58 -33.49 3.47
N ARG A 117 -53.32 -34.05 2.25
CA ARG A 117 -53.85 -35.30 1.58
C ARG A 117 -55.23 -35.22 0.89
N ALA A 118 -55.63 -36.07 -0.08
CA ALA A 118 -55.07 -36.95 -1.13
C ALA A 118 -56.28 -37.70 -1.81
N GLY A 119 -56.13 -38.22 -3.04
CA GLY A 119 -57.04 -39.20 -3.70
C GLY A 119 -57.91 -38.61 -4.81
N ALA A 120 -58.19 -39.16 -6.01
CA ALA A 120 -58.08 -40.44 -6.73
C ALA A 120 -59.48 -40.81 -7.31
N GLY A 121 -59.53 -41.29 -8.57
CA GLY A 121 -60.73 -41.85 -9.24
C GLY A 121 -61.05 -41.16 -10.58
N ALA A 122 -60.70 -41.71 -11.75
CA ALA A 122 -61.28 -42.83 -12.52
C ALA A 122 -62.59 -42.49 -13.28
N GLY A 123 -62.59 -42.69 -14.61
CA GLY A 123 -63.78 -42.62 -15.46
C GLY A 123 -63.46 -42.77 -16.95
N ALA A 124 -63.93 -43.87 -17.56
CA ALA A 124 -63.74 -44.27 -18.95
C ALA A 124 -64.85 -43.73 -19.89
N GLY A 125 -64.58 -43.66 -21.20
CA GLY A 125 -65.61 -43.44 -22.23
C GLY A 125 -65.05 -43.33 -23.65
N ALA A 126 -65.58 -44.14 -24.57
CA ALA A 126 -65.07 -44.45 -25.92
C ALA A 126 -65.54 -43.49 -27.03
N GLY A 127 -64.90 -43.53 -28.21
CA GLY A 127 -65.58 -43.17 -29.47
C GLY A 127 -64.76 -42.49 -30.59
N ARG A 128 -64.19 -43.30 -31.48
CA ARG A 128 -63.90 -43.15 -32.94
C ARG A 128 -63.80 -41.75 -33.59
N GLY A 129 -62.67 -41.55 -34.31
CA GLY A 129 -62.67 -41.05 -35.69
C GLY A 129 -61.88 -39.75 -35.97
N PRO A 130 -61.20 -39.62 -37.13
CA PRO A 130 -59.86 -39.03 -37.19
C PRO A 130 -59.80 -37.68 -37.92
N ARG A 131 -58.80 -36.83 -37.58
CA ARG A 131 -57.94 -36.10 -38.54
C ARG A 131 -56.95 -35.16 -37.83
N ALA A 132 -55.78 -35.09 -38.46
CA ALA A 132 -54.79 -34.01 -38.46
C ALA A 132 -53.73 -33.92 -37.34
N ALA A 133 -52.48 -34.14 -37.81
CA ALA A 133 -51.24 -33.48 -37.42
C ALA A 133 -50.68 -33.70 -36.00
N ARG A 134 -49.96 -34.82 -35.86
CA ARG A 134 -48.86 -34.92 -34.88
C ARG A 134 -47.68 -34.08 -35.37
N GLY A 135 -47.36 -33.03 -34.63
CA GLY A 135 -45.98 -32.59 -34.49
C GLY A 135 -45.15 -33.68 -33.80
N TRP A 136 -43.83 -33.59 -33.94
CA TRP A 136 -42.78 -34.02 -33.01
C TRP A 136 -41.44 -33.67 -33.70
N GLY A 137 -40.49 -33.11 -32.94
CA GLY A 137 -39.13 -32.89 -33.46
C GLY A 137 -38.40 -31.65 -32.94
N GLY A 138 -38.83 -31.02 -31.85
CA GLY A 138 -38.02 -29.99 -31.19
C GLY A 138 -36.83 -30.62 -30.48
N ARG A 139 -35.68 -30.72 -31.17
CA ARG A 139 -34.38 -30.98 -30.55
C ARG A 139 -34.17 -29.97 -29.43
N ARG A 140 -34.07 -30.46 -28.19
CA ARG A 140 -33.53 -29.68 -27.08
C ARG A 140 -32.10 -29.30 -27.45
N LEU A 141 -31.91 -28.03 -27.80
CA LEU A 141 -30.59 -27.41 -27.74
C LEU A 141 -30.08 -27.59 -26.29
N PRO A 142 -28.85 -28.07 -26.07
CA PRO A 142 -28.24 -27.87 -24.77
C PRO A 142 -28.15 -26.35 -24.58
N GLY A 143 -28.80 -25.84 -23.52
CA GLY A 143 -28.61 -24.47 -23.09
C GLY A 143 -27.12 -24.20 -22.87
N PRO A 144 -26.67 -22.94 -22.90
CA PRO A 144 -25.27 -22.63 -22.68
C PRO A 144 -24.91 -23.20 -21.32
N ALA A 145 -24.09 -24.25 -21.32
CA ALA A 145 -23.33 -24.60 -20.15
C ALA A 145 -22.67 -23.29 -19.74
N GLY A 146 -22.99 -22.80 -18.55
CA GLY A 146 -22.26 -21.71 -17.95
C GLY A 146 -20.81 -22.17 -17.90
N ALA A 147 -20.02 -21.76 -18.89
CA ALA A 147 -18.59 -21.69 -18.75
C ALA A 147 -18.41 -20.68 -17.62
N ALA A 148 -18.29 -21.19 -16.38
CA ALA A 148 -17.53 -20.48 -15.39
C ALA A 148 -16.20 -20.21 -16.09
N ALA A 149 -16.00 -18.98 -16.55
CA ALA A 149 -14.73 -18.53 -17.09
C ALA A 149 -13.69 -18.96 -16.06
N SER A 150 -12.85 -19.92 -16.43
CA SER A 150 -11.82 -20.44 -15.57
C SER A 150 -10.79 -19.32 -15.42
N ALA A 151 -11.02 -18.41 -14.47
CA ALA A 151 -10.04 -17.42 -14.05
C ALA A 151 -8.77 -18.20 -13.68
N MET A 152 -7.68 -17.97 -14.41
CA MET A 152 -6.42 -18.69 -14.25
C MET A 152 -5.38 -17.72 -13.69
N PRO A 153 -5.36 -17.50 -12.38
CA PRO A 153 -5.10 -16.15 -11.91
C PRO A 153 -3.78 -16.02 -11.13
N LEU A 154 -3.19 -17.13 -10.66
CA LEU A 154 -1.78 -17.19 -10.30
C LEU A 154 -1.26 -18.60 -10.54
N LEU A 155 -0.22 -18.74 -11.35
CA LEU A 155 0.29 -20.01 -11.85
C LEU A 155 1.72 -20.26 -11.37
N VAL A 156 1.98 -21.48 -10.87
CA VAL A 156 3.33 -22.01 -10.69
C VAL A 156 3.44 -23.25 -11.56
N GLU A 157 4.45 -23.29 -12.45
CA GLU A 157 4.68 -24.41 -13.37
C GLU A 157 3.43 -24.75 -14.23
N GLY A 158 2.66 -23.74 -14.59
CA GLY A 158 1.44 -23.86 -15.41
C GLY A 158 0.22 -24.39 -14.65
N ARG A 159 0.31 -24.53 -13.32
CA ARG A 159 -0.81 -24.95 -12.46
C ARG A 159 -1.22 -23.82 -11.55
N ARG A 160 -2.53 -23.66 -11.35
CA ARG A 160 -3.07 -22.67 -10.41
C ARG A 160 -2.61 -22.95 -8.99
N VAL A 161 -2.14 -21.91 -8.31
CA VAL A 161 -1.79 -21.93 -6.90
C VAL A 161 -3.06 -22.11 -6.05
N ARG A 162 -2.98 -22.93 -4.99
CA ARG A 162 -4.06 -23.04 -4.00
C ARG A 162 -3.78 -22.07 -2.85
N LEU A 163 -4.70 -21.13 -2.62
CA LEU A 163 -4.62 -20.16 -1.52
C LEU A 163 -5.78 -20.34 -0.54
N PRO A 164 -5.62 -19.99 0.75
CA PRO A 164 -4.39 -19.48 1.37
C PRO A 164 -3.36 -20.58 1.65
N GLN A 165 -2.08 -20.25 1.50
CA GLN A 165 -0.93 -21.12 1.81
C GLN A 165 0.26 -20.23 2.19
N SER A 166 1.11 -20.67 3.13
CA SER A 166 2.32 -19.94 3.50
C SER A 166 3.31 -19.88 2.33
N ALA A 167 4.21 -18.88 2.31
CA ALA A 167 5.20 -18.77 1.25
C ALA A 167 6.16 -19.96 1.25
N GLY A 168 6.57 -20.41 2.44
CA GLY A 168 7.42 -21.57 2.65
C GLY A 168 6.78 -22.87 2.18
N ASP A 169 5.48 -23.10 2.46
CA ASP A 169 4.78 -24.27 1.93
C ASP A 169 4.70 -24.24 0.41
N LEU A 170 4.47 -23.06 -0.18
CA LEU A 170 4.41 -22.91 -1.63
C LEU A 170 5.76 -23.25 -2.27
N VAL A 171 6.85 -22.75 -1.69
CA VAL A 171 8.20 -22.99 -2.19
C VAL A 171 8.61 -24.46 -2.02
N ARG A 172 8.32 -25.09 -0.88
CA ARG A 172 8.57 -26.53 -0.67
C ARG A 172 7.81 -27.42 -1.66
N ALA A 173 6.63 -27.00 -2.10
CA ALA A 173 5.85 -27.73 -3.10
C ALA A 173 6.38 -27.57 -4.53
N HIS A 174 7.25 -26.57 -4.79
CA HIS A 174 7.69 -26.19 -6.12
C HIS A 174 9.21 -25.94 -6.16
N PRO A 175 10.03 -26.96 -6.48
CA PRO A 175 11.50 -26.88 -6.45
C PRO A 175 12.11 -25.72 -7.26
N ARG A 176 11.43 -25.30 -8.35
CA ARG A 176 11.88 -24.15 -9.15
C ARG A 176 11.81 -22.82 -8.41
N LEU A 177 10.80 -22.64 -7.54
CA LEU A 177 10.71 -21.44 -6.71
C LEU A 177 11.79 -21.46 -5.62
N GLU A 178 12.05 -22.64 -5.05
CA GLU A 178 13.09 -22.82 -4.02
C GLU A 178 14.47 -22.49 -4.56
N GLU A 179 14.82 -23.04 -5.72
CA GLU A 179 16.11 -22.80 -6.35
C GLU A 179 16.31 -21.33 -6.69
N ARG A 180 15.28 -20.65 -7.22
CA ARG A 180 15.36 -19.20 -7.52
C ARG A 180 15.52 -18.37 -6.26
N ALA A 181 14.77 -18.67 -5.20
CA ALA A 181 14.90 -17.96 -3.92
C ALA A 181 16.29 -18.19 -3.31
N ARG A 182 16.81 -19.42 -3.37
CA ARG A 182 18.16 -19.78 -2.91
C ARG A 182 19.24 -19.03 -3.69
N LEU A 183 19.17 -19.03 -5.02
CA LEU A 183 20.12 -18.32 -5.88
C LEU A 183 20.08 -16.82 -5.60
N LEU A 184 18.89 -16.22 -5.53
CA LEU A 184 18.75 -14.78 -5.27
C LEU A 184 19.35 -14.40 -3.91
N ARG A 185 19.05 -15.15 -2.84
CA ARG A 185 19.66 -14.93 -1.51
C ARG A 185 21.18 -15.09 -1.51
N GLY A 186 21.69 -16.01 -2.33
CA GLY A 186 23.12 -16.32 -2.44
C GLY A 186 23.95 -15.27 -3.20
N GLN A 187 23.31 -14.33 -3.91
CA GLN A 187 24.02 -13.27 -4.62
C GLN A 187 24.69 -12.28 -3.66
N SER A 188 25.82 -11.71 -4.07
CA SER A 188 26.37 -10.49 -3.46
C SER A 188 25.50 -9.29 -3.82
N VAL A 189 25.32 -8.36 -2.88
CA VAL A 189 24.62 -7.10 -3.15
C VAL A 189 25.45 -6.24 -4.10
N GLN A 190 24.87 -5.83 -5.22
CA GLN A 190 25.50 -4.93 -6.17
C GLN A 190 25.19 -3.47 -5.81
N GLN A 191 26.21 -2.62 -5.78
CA GLN A 191 26.00 -1.18 -5.69
C GLN A 191 25.65 -0.64 -7.07
N VAL A 192 24.40 -0.23 -7.26
CA VAL A 192 23.91 0.26 -8.55
C VAL A 192 24.08 1.78 -8.60
N GLY A 193 24.83 2.25 -9.61
CA GLY A 193 25.04 3.67 -9.87
C GLY A 193 23.83 4.36 -10.53
N PRO A 194 23.85 5.70 -10.62
CA PRO A 194 22.70 6.47 -11.12
C PRO A 194 22.46 6.41 -12.64
N GLN A 195 23.45 5.94 -13.42
CA GLN A 195 23.35 5.92 -14.89
C GLN A 195 22.23 4.98 -15.36
N GLY A 196 21.19 5.55 -15.98
CA GLY A 196 20.04 4.80 -16.48
C GLY A 196 19.15 4.19 -15.38
N LEU A 197 19.39 4.53 -14.11
CA LEU A 197 18.60 4.09 -12.96
C LEU A 197 17.34 4.95 -12.80
N LEU A 198 16.20 4.29 -12.60
CA LEU A 198 15.02 4.86 -11.98
C LEU A 198 14.77 4.17 -10.64
N TYR A 199 15.08 4.89 -9.55
CA TYR A 199 14.83 4.42 -8.19
C TYR A 199 13.37 4.68 -7.80
N VAL A 200 12.70 3.64 -7.30
CA VAL A 200 11.30 3.64 -6.89
C VAL A 200 11.23 3.58 -5.36
N GLN A 201 10.66 4.61 -4.72
CA GLN A 201 10.50 4.62 -3.26
C GLN A 201 9.29 3.77 -2.82
N GLN A 202 9.19 3.56 -1.51
CA GLN A 202 8.00 2.97 -0.89
C GLN A 202 6.72 3.72 -1.31
N ARG A 203 5.66 2.96 -1.65
CA ARG A 203 4.40 3.46 -2.23
C ARG A 203 4.57 4.22 -3.56
N GLU A 204 5.55 3.84 -4.37
CA GLU A 204 5.65 4.26 -5.76
C GLU A 204 5.63 3.05 -6.70
N LEU A 205 5.27 3.34 -7.95
CA LEU A 205 5.28 2.41 -9.07
C LEU A 205 6.01 3.09 -10.24
N ALA A 206 6.85 2.33 -10.93
CA ALA A 206 7.36 2.69 -12.24
C ALA A 206 7.12 1.56 -13.23
N VAL A 207 6.82 1.90 -14.48
CA VAL A 207 6.73 0.94 -15.57
C VAL A 207 7.45 1.49 -16.79
N THR A 208 8.24 0.66 -17.45
CA THR A 208 8.90 0.99 -18.72
C THR A 208 9.09 -0.28 -19.55
N SER A 209 9.72 -0.19 -20.73
CA SER A 209 10.00 -1.32 -21.61
C SER A 209 11.37 -1.15 -22.27
N PRO A 210 11.93 -2.18 -22.93
CA PRO A 210 13.20 -2.07 -23.65
C PRO A 210 13.22 -1.03 -24.78
N LYS A 211 12.07 -0.46 -25.15
CA LYS A 211 11.99 0.64 -26.12
C LYS A 211 12.45 1.98 -25.56
N ASP A 212 12.44 2.13 -24.24
CA ASP A 212 12.89 3.33 -23.53
C ASP A 212 14.41 3.45 -23.65
N GLY A 213 14.88 4.57 -24.20
CA GLY A 213 16.31 4.85 -24.38
C GLY A 213 16.99 5.39 -23.12
N SER A 214 16.21 5.91 -22.17
CA SER A 214 16.66 6.60 -20.97
C SER A 214 16.87 5.64 -19.79
N ILE A 215 15.98 4.66 -19.60
CA ILE A 215 15.97 3.79 -18.42
C ILE A 215 16.41 2.37 -18.76
N SER A 216 17.47 1.92 -18.11
CA SER A 216 18.00 0.56 -18.22
C SER A 216 17.70 -0.30 -16.99
N ILE A 217 17.55 0.32 -15.82
CA ILE A 217 17.38 -0.36 -14.53
C ILE A 217 16.27 0.30 -13.73
N LEU A 218 15.34 -0.53 -13.22
CA LEU A 218 14.45 -0.14 -12.11
C LEU A 218 15.00 -0.75 -10.82
N GLY A 219 14.89 -0.02 -9.72
CA GLY A 219 15.37 -0.51 -8.43
C GLY A 219 14.61 0.06 -7.25
N SER A 220 14.61 -0.68 -6.14
CA SER A 220 14.11 -0.22 -4.85
C SER A 220 14.88 -0.90 -3.73
N ASP A 221 14.93 -0.25 -2.57
CA ASP A 221 15.72 -0.64 -1.40
C ASP A 221 14.94 -0.43 -0.11
N ASP A 222 15.57 -0.73 1.02
CA ASP A 222 15.06 -0.54 2.38
C ASP A 222 13.75 -1.30 2.66
N ALA A 223 13.49 -2.41 1.95
CA ALA A 223 12.32 -3.26 2.18
C ALA A 223 12.51 -4.12 3.44
N THR A 224 12.05 -3.61 4.58
CA THR A 224 12.01 -4.36 5.84
C THR A 224 10.81 -5.30 5.87
N THR A 225 9.65 -4.83 6.32
CA THR A 225 8.38 -5.58 6.27
C THR A 225 7.68 -5.48 4.91
N CYS A 226 8.09 -4.52 4.10
CA CYS A 226 7.54 -4.21 2.78
C CYS A 226 7.94 -5.27 1.74
N HIS A 227 7.33 -5.23 0.56
CA HIS A 227 7.65 -6.13 -0.56
C HIS A 227 7.92 -5.31 -1.83
N ILE A 228 9.01 -5.63 -2.51
CA ILE A 228 9.29 -5.18 -3.86
C ILE A 228 8.67 -6.18 -4.82
N VAL A 229 7.80 -5.70 -5.70
CA VAL A 229 7.10 -6.50 -6.70
C VAL A 229 7.59 -6.10 -8.07
N VAL A 230 7.99 -7.08 -8.88
CA VAL A 230 8.27 -6.89 -10.31
C VAL A 230 7.25 -7.68 -11.11
N LEU A 231 6.51 -7.00 -11.98
CA LEU A 231 5.63 -7.63 -12.97
C LEU A 231 6.19 -7.35 -14.37
N ARG A 232 6.49 -8.41 -15.11
CA ARG A 232 7.06 -8.32 -16.46
C ARG A 232 6.18 -9.05 -17.46
N HIS A 233 5.94 -8.41 -18.60
CA HIS A 233 5.38 -9.07 -19.77
C HIS A 233 6.52 -9.50 -20.71
N THR A 234 6.71 -10.80 -20.92
CA THR A 234 7.89 -11.32 -21.61
C THR A 234 7.91 -11.07 -23.12
N GLY A 235 6.75 -10.81 -23.75
CA GLY A 235 6.65 -10.58 -25.19
C GLY A 235 7.18 -9.22 -25.65
N ASN A 236 6.71 -8.14 -25.01
CA ASN A 236 7.12 -6.76 -25.30
C ASN A 236 8.22 -6.25 -24.32
N GLY A 237 8.56 -7.04 -23.29
CA GLY A 237 9.54 -6.67 -22.27
C GLY A 237 9.08 -5.61 -21.28
N ALA A 238 7.81 -5.17 -21.33
CA ALA A 238 7.28 -4.20 -20.38
C ALA A 238 7.52 -4.71 -18.96
N THR A 239 8.05 -3.86 -18.09
CA THR A 239 8.49 -4.20 -16.74
C THR A 239 8.03 -3.12 -15.80
N CYS A 240 7.22 -3.53 -14.83
CA CYS A 240 6.76 -2.71 -13.73
C CYS A 240 7.48 -3.13 -12.45
N LEU A 241 7.99 -2.15 -11.70
CA LEU A 241 8.51 -2.35 -10.35
C LEU A 241 7.72 -1.48 -9.38
N THR A 242 7.28 -2.07 -8.27
CA THR A 242 6.61 -1.37 -7.16
C THR A 242 7.19 -1.75 -5.82
N HIS A 243 7.08 -0.83 -4.86
CA HIS A 243 7.42 -1.09 -3.46
C HIS A 243 6.15 -0.98 -2.61
N CYS A 244 5.53 -2.13 -2.33
CA CYS A 244 4.29 -2.27 -1.57
C CYS A 244 4.58 -2.35 -0.06
N ASP A 245 3.84 -1.59 0.76
CA ASP A 245 3.99 -1.62 2.23
C ASP A 245 2.72 -2.11 2.96
N GLY A 246 1.72 -2.55 2.21
CA GLY A 246 0.45 -3.06 2.76
C GLY A 246 -0.56 -1.98 3.12
N THR A 247 -0.41 -0.76 2.60
CA THR A 247 -1.38 0.33 2.78
C THR A 247 -2.73 0.00 2.12
N ASP A 248 -2.76 -0.30 0.83
CA ASP A 248 -3.99 -0.70 0.13
C ASP A 248 -3.71 -1.66 -1.03
N THR A 249 -3.21 -2.86 -0.71
CA THR A 249 -2.84 -3.89 -1.71
C THR A 249 -3.94 -4.19 -2.72
N LYS A 250 -5.21 -4.06 -2.30
CA LYS A 250 -6.39 -4.29 -3.15
C LYS A 250 -6.54 -3.22 -4.24
N ALA A 251 -6.11 -1.99 -3.99
CA ALA A 251 -6.03 -0.94 -5.00
C ALA A 251 -4.71 -0.96 -5.78
N GLU A 252 -3.62 -1.37 -5.13
CA GLU A 252 -2.26 -1.39 -5.70
C GLU A 252 -2.11 -2.45 -6.81
N VAL A 253 -2.59 -3.68 -6.63
CA VAL A 253 -2.45 -4.73 -7.66
C VAL A 253 -3.17 -4.36 -8.97
N PRO A 254 -4.42 -3.85 -8.96
CA PRO A 254 -5.04 -3.31 -10.18
C PRO A 254 -4.24 -2.19 -10.84
N LEU A 255 -3.56 -1.33 -10.06
CA LEU A 255 -2.68 -0.29 -10.61
C LEU A 255 -1.45 -0.90 -11.31
N ILE A 256 -0.84 -1.93 -10.74
CA ILE A 256 0.27 -2.69 -11.36
C ILE A 256 -0.20 -3.32 -12.68
N MET A 257 -1.35 -4.01 -12.64
CA MET A 257 -1.90 -4.70 -13.82
C MET A 257 -2.30 -3.72 -14.93
N SER A 258 -2.91 -2.60 -14.60
CA SER A 258 -3.25 -1.58 -15.61
C SER A 258 -1.99 -0.92 -16.21
N SER A 259 -0.95 -0.70 -15.39
CA SER A 259 0.32 -0.12 -15.84
C SER A 259 1.07 -1.03 -16.81
N ILE A 260 1.07 -2.35 -16.61
CA ILE A 260 1.69 -3.27 -17.56
C ILE A 260 0.87 -3.39 -18.85
N LYS A 261 -0.47 -3.37 -18.73
CA LYS A 261 -1.40 -3.48 -19.86
C LYS A 261 -1.36 -2.27 -20.77
N SER A 262 -0.93 -1.09 -20.31
CA SER A 262 -0.79 0.08 -21.20
C SER A 262 0.24 -0.11 -22.31
N PHE A 263 1.07 -1.16 -22.25
CA PHE A 263 2.04 -1.53 -23.30
C PHE A 263 1.49 -2.63 -24.24
N SER A 264 0.20 -2.97 -24.17
CA SER A 264 -0.42 -4.12 -24.85
C SER A 264 -0.42 -4.05 -26.38
N ASP A 265 -0.29 -2.86 -26.97
CA ASP A 265 -0.41 -2.63 -28.43
C ASP A 265 0.69 -3.32 -29.27
N HIS A 266 1.65 -3.99 -28.60
CA HIS A 266 2.78 -4.68 -29.23
C HIS A 266 3.00 -6.11 -28.76
N ALA A 267 2.07 -6.71 -28.01
CA ALA A 267 2.23 -8.06 -27.49
C ALA A 267 1.93 -9.13 -28.56
N GLN A 268 2.94 -9.49 -29.36
CA GLN A 268 2.90 -10.72 -30.18
C GLN A 268 3.53 -11.87 -29.37
N GLY A 269 2.72 -12.53 -28.55
CA GLY A 269 3.18 -13.64 -27.69
C GLY A 269 3.80 -13.20 -26.35
N GLY A 270 4.33 -14.17 -25.61
CA GLY A 270 4.83 -13.98 -24.23
C GLY A 270 3.80 -14.31 -23.15
N ARG A 271 4.14 -13.99 -21.89
CA ARG A 271 3.30 -14.19 -20.70
C ARG A 271 3.64 -13.16 -19.62
N LEU A 272 2.77 -13.03 -18.63
CA LEU A 272 3.05 -12.23 -17.43
C LEU A 272 3.84 -13.07 -16.41
N GLU A 273 4.94 -12.54 -15.94
CA GLU A 273 5.78 -13.12 -14.89
C GLU A 273 5.84 -12.15 -13.70
N VAL A 274 5.55 -12.64 -12.50
CA VAL A 274 5.59 -11.87 -11.26
C VAL A 274 6.67 -12.39 -10.32
N HIS A 275 7.35 -11.44 -9.68
CA HIS A 275 8.44 -11.66 -8.74
C HIS A 275 8.15 -10.86 -7.47
N LEU A 276 8.18 -11.53 -6.32
CA LEU A 276 7.95 -10.93 -5.00
C LEU A 276 9.19 -11.18 -4.13
N VAL A 277 9.75 -10.09 -3.59
CA VAL A 277 10.94 -10.11 -2.73
C VAL A 277 10.78 -9.11 -1.59
N GLY A 278 11.20 -9.47 -0.38
CA GLY A 278 11.13 -8.59 0.80
C GLY A 278 10.31 -9.16 1.95
N GLY A 279 10.21 -8.43 3.05
CA GLY A 279 9.63 -8.99 4.27
C GLY A 279 10.60 -9.94 4.98
N PHE A 280 10.29 -10.28 6.22
CA PHE A 280 11.00 -11.28 7.03
C PHE A 280 10.03 -11.87 8.07
N SER A 281 10.51 -12.74 8.97
CA SER A 281 9.69 -13.29 10.05
C SER A 281 9.51 -12.27 11.18
N ASP A 282 8.79 -11.17 10.91
CA ASP A 282 8.64 -10.07 11.86
C ASP A 282 7.60 -10.35 12.97
N ASP A 283 7.88 -9.87 14.19
CA ASP A 283 7.03 -10.04 15.38
C ASP A 283 5.58 -9.59 15.20
N ARG A 284 5.36 -8.63 14.29
CA ARG A 284 4.04 -8.01 14.06
C ARG A 284 3.27 -8.71 12.95
N GLN A 285 3.81 -9.77 12.34
CA GLN A 285 3.24 -10.53 11.23
C GLN A 285 2.85 -9.65 10.03
N LEU A 286 3.53 -8.52 9.84
CA LEU A 286 3.24 -7.57 8.77
C LEU A 286 3.67 -8.12 7.41
N SER A 287 4.85 -8.74 7.33
CA SER A 287 5.37 -9.37 6.12
C SER A 287 4.47 -10.51 5.67
N GLN A 288 4.11 -11.41 6.58
CA GLN A 288 3.21 -12.54 6.29
C GLN A 288 1.84 -12.06 5.82
N LYS A 289 1.28 -11.02 6.46
CA LYS A 289 0.02 -10.41 6.04
C LYS A 289 0.12 -9.85 4.63
N LEU A 290 1.18 -9.09 4.32
CA LEU A 290 1.40 -8.50 3.01
C LEU A 290 1.60 -9.57 1.92
N THR A 291 2.36 -10.62 2.22
CA THR A 291 2.51 -11.80 1.34
C THR A 291 1.14 -12.39 0.99
N HIS A 292 0.30 -12.68 2.00
CA HIS A 292 -1.03 -13.23 1.76
C HIS A 292 -1.91 -12.28 0.94
N GLN A 293 -1.87 -10.97 1.21
CA GLN A 293 -2.63 -9.99 0.44
C GLN A 293 -2.18 -9.96 -1.02
N LEU A 294 -0.88 -9.86 -1.30
CA LEU A 294 -0.35 -9.81 -2.66
C LEU A 294 -0.67 -11.08 -3.45
N LEU A 295 -0.36 -12.26 -2.91
CA LEU A 295 -0.67 -13.53 -3.57
C LEU A 295 -2.18 -13.66 -3.87
N SER A 296 -3.00 -13.25 -2.91
CA SER A 296 -4.45 -13.34 -3.05
C SER A 296 -5.01 -12.33 -4.05
N GLU A 297 -4.49 -11.11 -4.15
CA GLU A 297 -4.96 -10.13 -5.13
C GLU A 297 -4.45 -10.44 -6.55
N PHE A 298 -3.25 -11.01 -6.69
CA PHE A 298 -2.79 -11.55 -7.97
C PHE A 298 -3.63 -12.75 -8.42
N ASP A 299 -3.93 -13.72 -7.55
CA ASP A 299 -4.86 -14.84 -7.84
C ASP A 299 -6.33 -14.42 -8.06
N ARG A 300 -6.65 -13.12 -8.04
CA ARG A 300 -7.97 -12.61 -8.46
C ARG A 300 -7.99 -11.96 -9.83
N GLN A 301 -6.83 -11.79 -10.47
CA GLN A 301 -6.76 -11.17 -11.79
C GLN A 301 -7.34 -12.11 -12.86
N GLU A 302 -7.77 -11.54 -13.99
CA GLU A 302 -8.33 -12.34 -15.08
C GLU A 302 -7.24 -13.03 -15.91
N GLU A 303 -6.05 -12.42 -15.96
CA GLU A 303 -4.91 -12.90 -16.73
C GLU A 303 -4.09 -13.98 -16.03
N ASP A 304 -3.48 -14.83 -16.86
CA ASP A 304 -2.46 -15.79 -16.44
C ASP A 304 -1.20 -15.08 -15.96
N ILE A 305 -1.01 -15.04 -14.63
CA ILE A 305 0.19 -14.50 -14.00
C ILE A 305 1.05 -15.66 -13.51
N HIS A 306 2.25 -15.81 -14.06
CA HIS A 306 3.19 -16.83 -13.63
C HIS A 306 4.01 -16.32 -12.45
N LEU A 307 3.88 -16.95 -11.29
CA LEU A 307 4.75 -16.70 -10.15
C LEU A 307 6.11 -17.34 -10.41
N VAL A 308 7.11 -16.48 -10.57
CA VAL A 308 8.45 -16.87 -11.01
C VAL A 308 9.48 -16.73 -9.89
N THR A 309 9.31 -15.75 -9.00
CA THR A 309 10.19 -15.61 -7.83
C THR A 309 9.36 -15.29 -6.61
N LEU A 310 9.54 -16.09 -5.56
CA LEU A 310 8.94 -15.87 -4.25
C LEU A 310 10.04 -15.99 -3.21
N CYS A 311 10.57 -14.85 -2.77
CA CYS A 311 11.60 -14.77 -1.74
C CYS A 311 11.17 -13.74 -0.70
N VAL A 312 10.15 -14.11 0.07
CA VAL A 312 9.47 -13.21 1.02
C VAL A 312 9.30 -13.84 2.40
N THR A 313 9.07 -12.99 3.41
CA THR A 313 8.75 -13.41 4.79
C THR A 313 9.75 -14.47 5.29
N GLU A 314 9.33 -15.70 5.57
CA GLU A 314 10.19 -16.77 6.11
C GLU A 314 11.29 -17.19 5.13
N LEU A 315 11.11 -16.93 3.83
CA LEU A 315 12.10 -17.24 2.80
C LEU A 315 13.13 -16.14 2.64
N ASN A 316 12.92 -14.97 3.23
CA ASN A 316 13.85 -13.85 3.22
C ASN A 316 14.35 -13.54 4.64
N ASP A 317 14.17 -14.45 5.58
CA ASP A 317 14.49 -14.26 6.99
C ASP A 317 15.88 -14.77 7.36
N ARG A 318 16.59 -14.05 8.22
CA ARG A 318 17.76 -14.52 8.95
C ARG A 318 17.61 -14.18 10.42
N GLU A 319 18.14 -15.04 11.28
CA GLU A 319 18.13 -14.86 12.72
C GLU A 319 19.55 -14.55 13.23
N GLU A 320 19.68 -13.47 13.99
CA GLU A 320 20.92 -13.07 14.66
C GLU A 320 20.60 -12.72 16.12
N ASN A 321 21.20 -13.45 17.08
CA ASN A 321 20.97 -13.25 18.52
C ASN A 321 19.47 -13.23 18.89
N GLU A 322 18.70 -14.23 18.44
CA GLU A 322 17.24 -14.36 18.67
C GLU A 322 16.40 -13.23 18.05
N ASN A 323 17.00 -12.37 17.21
CA ASN A 323 16.29 -11.32 16.48
C ASN A 323 16.25 -11.67 14.99
N HIS A 324 15.10 -11.41 14.37
CA HIS A 324 14.87 -11.70 12.96
C HIS A 324 15.09 -10.46 12.09
N PHE A 325 15.68 -10.65 10.92
CA PHE A 325 16.03 -9.61 9.96
C PHE A 325 15.81 -10.08 8.53
N PRO A 326 15.53 -9.18 7.58
CA PRO A 326 15.52 -9.54 6.17
C PRO A 326 16.94 -9.80 5.65
N ILE A 327 17.07 -10.76 4.73
CA ILE A 327 18.30 -11.04 3.99
C ILE A 327 18.43 -10.04 2.83
N ILE A 328 17.35 -9.83 2.08
CA ILE A 328 17.28 -8.93 0.93
C ILE A 328 16.45 -7.71 1.31
N TYR A 329 17.11 -6.54 1.31
CA TYR A 329 16.49 -5.22 1.50
C TYR A 329 16.16 -4.54 0.17
N GLY A 330 16.96 -4.80 -0.87
CA GLY A 330 16.82 -4.14 -2.17
C GLY A 330 17.12 -5.06 -3.34
N ILE A 331 16.42 -4.80 -4.44
CA ILE A 331 16.62 -5.47 -5.73
C ILE A 331 16.62 -4.47 -6.87
N ALA A 332 17.33 -4.83 -7.93
CA ALA A 332 17.28 -4.17 -9.22
C ALA A 332 16.76 -5.15 -10.27
N VAL A 333 16.10 -4.61 -11.30
CA VAL A 333 15.73 -5.33 -12.52
C VAL A 333 16.32 -4.62 -13.74
N ASN A 334 17.10 -5.35 -14.52
CA ASN A 334 17.57 -4.87 -15.81
C ASN A 334 16.46 -5.05 -16.86
N ILE A 335 16.01 -3.95 -17.45
CA ILE A 335 14.85 -3.95 -18.34
C ILE A 335 15.12 -4.75 -19.63
N LYS A 336 16.36 -4.70 -20.13
CA LYS A 336 16.77 -5.36 -21.36
C LYS A 336 16.92 -6.88 -21.16
N THR A 337 17.62 -7.30 -20.11
CA THR A 337 17.94 -8.72 -19.88
C THR A 337 16.90 -9.47 -19.05
N ALA A 338 15.98 -8.74 -18.40
CA ALA A 338 15.03 -9.27 -17.40
C ALA A 338 15.69 -9.83 -16.13
N GLU A 339 16.98 -9.60 -15.93
CA GLU A 339 17.69 -10.09 -14.74
C GLU A 339 17.26 -9.33 -13.49
N ILE A 340 16.91 -10.07 -12.44
CA ILE A 340 16.64 -9.54 -11.10
C ILE A 340 17.77 -9.96 -10.18
N TYR A 341 18.35 -9.00 -9.47
CA TYR A 341 19.49 -9.23 -8.61
C TYR A 341 19.46 -8.36 -7.35
N ARG A 342 20.16 -8.80 -6.30
CA ARG A 342 20.31 -8.04 -5.05
C ARG A 342 21.07 -6.75 -5.31
N ALA A 343 20.51 -5.62 -4.87
CA ALA A 343 21.08 -4.31 -5.13
C ALA A 343 20.92 -3.35 -3.94
N SER A 344 21.82 -2.37 -3.88
CA SER A 344 21.72 -1.20 -3.00
C SER A 344 21.98 0.06 -3.81
N PHE A 345 21.36 1.18 -3.42
CA PHE A 345 21.31 2.38 -4.24
C PHE A 345 21.78 3.61 -3.45
N PRO A 346 23.02 4.09 -3.68
CA PRO A 346 23.52 5.32 -3.06
C PRO A 346 22.82 6.59 -3.57
N ASP A 347 22.38 6.59 -4.84
CA ASP A 347 21.67 7.71 -5.46
C ASP A 347 20.20 7.33 -5.70
N ARG A 348 19.30 8.00 -4.98
CA ARG A 348 17.86 7.69 -4.91
C ARG A 348 16.98 8.85 -5.41
N GLY A 349 17.62 9.92 -5.88
CA GLY A 349 16.97 11.13 -6.36
C GLY A 349 16.30 10.96 -7.73
N PRO A 350 15.71 12.03 -8.28
CA PRO A 350 15.57 13.37 -7.70
C PRO A 350 14.40 13.47 -6.69
N GLU A 351 14.31 14.62 -6.01
CA GLU A 351 13.20 14.98 -5.11
C GLU A 351 12.97 13.95 -3.99
N GLU A 352 14.05 13.37 -3.44
CA GLU A 352 13.99 12.24 -2.50
C GLU A 352 13.15 12.57 -1.27
N GLU A 353 13.41 13.68 -0.59
CA GLU A 353 12.68 14.08 0.62
C GLU A 353 11.23 14.47 0.33
N LEU A 354 10.94 15.06 -0.83
CA LEU A 354 9.58 15.41 -1.25
C LEU A 354 8.72 14.15 -1.44
N ARG A 355 9.29 13.13 -2.11
CA ARG A 355 8.64 11.84 -2.34
C ARG A 355 8.47 11.05 -1.03
N ALA A 356 9.48 11.06 -0.17
CA ALA A 356 9.44 10.44 1.15
C ALA A 356 8.38 11.11 2.06
N ALA A 357 8.32 12.45 2.06
CA ALA A 357 7.34 13.24 2.81
C ALA A 357 5.90 12.93 2.38
N ARG A 358 5.67 12.76 1.08
CA ARG A 358 4.37 12.34 0.53
C ARG A 358 3.97 10.95 1.04
N ALA A 359 4.90 9.99 1.07
CA ALA A 359 4.61 8.66 1.62
C ALA A 359 4.36 8.73 3.13
N LEU A 360 5.19 9.44 3.90
CA LEU A 360 5.08 9.55 5.36
C LEU A 360 3.78 10.24 5.80
N THR A 361 3.27 11.17 5.00
CA THR A 361 1.96 11.84 5.25
C THR A 361 0.75 11.00 4.88
N GLY A 362 0.94 9.76 4.43
CA GLY A 362 -0.17 8.84 4.10
C GLY A 362 -0.60 8.86 2.63
N GLY A 363 0.22 9.40 1.72
CA GLY A 363 -0.08 9.37 0.29
C GLY A 363 -0.25 7.92 -0.24
N PRO A 364 -1.18 7.69 -1.19
CA PRO A 364 -1.41 6.37 -1.77
C PRO A 364 -0.29 5.95 -2.72
N MET A 365 -0.34 4.73 -3.27
CA MET A 365 0.55 4.35 -4.35
C MET A 365 0.32 5.22 -5.60
N ILE A 366 1.41 5.64 -6.24
CA ILE A 366 1.36 6.47 -7.46
C ILE A 366 2.31 5.93 -8.53
N SER A 367 1.93 6.04 -9.80
CA SER A 367 2.85 5.86 -10.92
C SER A 367 3.66 7.14 -11.12
N ILE A 368 4.99 7.03 -11.17
CA ILE A 368 5.89 8.19 -11.23
C ILE A 368 6.52 8.42 -12.60
N TYR A 369 6.46 7.45 -13.51
CA TYR A 369 7.21 7.50 -14.76
C TYR A 369 6.32 7.30 -15.98
N ASP A 370 6.56 8.13 -16.99
CA ASP A 370 5.92 8.07 -18.29
C ASP A 370 6.96 7.61 -19.32
N ALA A 371 6.86 6.36 -19.72
CA ALA A 371 7.78 5.74 -20.67
C ALA A 371 7.57 6.18 -22.13
N GLU A 372 6.42 6.76 -22.47
CA GLU A 372 6.19 7.28 -23.83
C GLU A 372 6.98 8.58 -24.05
N THR A 373 6.96 9.45 -23.04
CA THR A 373 7.69 10.72 -23.10
C THR A 373 9.09 10.65 -22.49
N GLU A 374 9.45 9.51 -21.89
CA GLU A 374 10.65 9.24 -21.09
C GLU A 374 10.83 10.26 -19.96
N GLN A 375 9.76 10.53 -19.19
CA GLN A 375 9.73 11.55 -18.14
C GLN A 375 9.39 10.98 -16.77
N LEU A 376 10.20 11.33 -15.78
CA LEU A 376 9.83 11.22 -14.37
C LEU A 376 8.94 12.41 -14.00
N ARG A 377 7.76 12.12 -13.46
CA ARG A 377 6.69 13.08 -13.15
C ARG A 377 6.44 13.08 -11.65
N ILE A 378 6.96 14.09 -10.95
CA ILE A 378 6.82 14.23 -9.50
C ILE A 378 5.72 15.24 -9.19
N GLY A 379 4.66 14.77 -8.53
CA GLY A 379 3.53 15.61 -8.11
C GLY A 379 2.55 15.98 -9.23
N PRO A 380 1.70 17.01 -9.01
CA PRO A 380 1.62 17.77 -7.77
C PRO A 380 1.16 16.92 -6.58
N TYR A 381 1.77 17.13 -5.42
CA TYR A 381 1.36 16.50 -4.16
C TYR A 381 0.65 17.52 -3.26
N SER A 382 -0.21 17.00 -2.40
CA SER A 382 -0.95 17.77 -1.40
C SER A 382 -1.04 16.96 -0.12
N TRP A 383 -0.80 17.60 1.01
CA TRP A 383 -0.98 17.02 2.34
C TRP A 383 -1.34 18.11 3.35
N MET A 384 -1.85 17.67 4.50
CA MET A 384 -2.03 18.52 5.68
C MET A 384 -0.76 18.55 6.52
N PRO A 385 -0.56 19.58 7.37
CA PRO A 385 0.61 19.66 8.23
C PRO A 385 0.80 18.39 9.06
N PHE A 386 2.02 17.86 9.09
CA PHE A 386 2.30 16.62 9.81
C PHE A 386 2.10 16.80 11.33
N PRO A 387 1.26 15.99 12.00
CA PRO A 387 0.96 16.19 13.40
C PRO A 387 2.19 16.05 14.30
N HIS A 388 2.40 17.05 15.16
CA HIS A 388 3.48 17.05 16.16
C HIS A 388 4.90 16.93 15.57
N VAL A 389 5.14 17.47 14.37
CA VAL A 389 6.45 17.38 13.69
C VAL A 389 7.62 17.89 14.55
N ASP A 390 7.46 19.00 15.27
CA ASP A 390 8.49 19.53 16.18
C ASP A 390 8.80 18.59 17.35
N PHE A 391 7.77 17.93 17.89
CA PHE A 391 7.93 16.95 18.96
C PHE A 391 8.73 15.74 18.47
N TRP A 392 8.39 15.20 17.29
CA TRP A 392 9.08 14.06 16.71
C TRP A 392 10.54 14.36 16.39
N LEU A 393 10.84 15.56 15.88
CA LEU A 393 12.22 16.00 15.63
C LEU A 393 13.08 16.08 16.89
N GLN A 394 12.47 16.28 18.06
CA GLN A 394 13.17 16.34 19.36
C GLN A 394 13.35 14.98 20.03
N GLN A 395 12.70 13.91 19.53
CA GLN A 395 12.84 12.58 20.12
C GLN A 395 14.23 12.00 19.84
N ASP A 396 14.67 11.09 20.70
CA ASP A 396 15.86 10.27 20.46
C ASP A 396 15.61 9.22 19.36
N ASP A 397 16.69 8.58 18.92
CA ASP A 397 16.66 7.63 17.81
C ASP A 397 15.82 6.38 18.14
N GLN A 398 15.84 5.95 19.40
CA GLN A 398 15.05 4.81 19.85
C GLN A 398 13.55 5.10 19.75
N GLN A 399 13.10 6.27 20.21
CA GLN A 399 11.71 6.69 20.10
C GLN A 399 11.27 6.85 18.64
N ILE A 400 12.14 7.33 17.75
CA ILE A 400 11.83 7.39 16.31
C ILE A 400 11.67 5.99 15.73
N LEU A 401 12.59 5.06 16.02
CA LEU A 401 12.49 3.67 15.55
C LEU A 401 11.22 3.00 16.08
N GLU A 402 10.97 3.04 17.38
CA GLU A 402 9.84 2.36 18.01
C GLU A 402 8.47 2.84 17.50
N ASN A 403 8.36 4.13 17.13
CA ASN A 403 7.08 4.78 16.82
C ASN A 403 6.90 5.18 15.35
N LEU A 404 7.95 5.26 14.53
CA LEU A 404 7.87 5.64 13.11
C LEU A 404 8.36 4.54 12.16
N SER A 405 8.84 3.40 12.68
CA SER A 405 9.13 2.19 11.92
C SER A 405 8.13 1.06 12.19
N THR A 406 7.92 0.21 11.18
CA THR A 406 7.16 -1.04 11.31
C THR A 406 7.96 -2.14 12.02
N SER A 407 9.29 -2.13 11.93
CA SER A 407 10.22 -3.13 12.48
C SER A 407 11.47 -2.47 13.09
N PRO A 408 11.39 -1.93 14.32
CA PRO A 408 12.41 -1.04 14.91
C PRO A 408 13.83 -1.62 14.96
N LEU A 409 13.96 -2.94 15.13
CA LEU A 409 15.27 -3.61 15.20
C LEU A 409 15.85 -3.95 13.82
N ALA A 410 15.01 -4.07 12.79
CA ALA A 410 15.41 -4.56 11.47
C ALA A 410 15.66 -3.45 10.44
N GLU A 411 15.48 -2.18 10.83
CA GLU A 411 15.70 -1.04 9.95
C GLU A 411 17.18 -0.90 9.54
N PRO A 412 17.45 -0.40 8.31
CA PRO A 412 18.81 -0.04 7.90
C PRO A 412 19.44 1.02 8.82
N PRO A 413 20.78 1.08 8.93
CA PRO A 413 21.48 1.98 9.85
C PRO A 413 21.19 3.46 9.59
N HIS A 414 20.83 3.84 8.36
CA HIS A 414 20.50 5.21 7.97
C HIS A 414 19.03 5.60 8.17
N PHE A 415 18.17 4.70 8.67
CA PHE A 415 16.72 4.92 8.77
C PHE A 415 16.36 6.18 9.55
N VAL A 416 16.90 6.35 10.76
CA VAL A 416 16.55 7.50 11.62
C VAL A 416 16.99 8.82 11.00
N GLN A 417 18.16 8.84 10.36
CA GLN A 417 18.65 10.01 9.63
C GLN A 417 17.68 10.40 8.51
N HIS A 418 17.22 9.42 7.73
CA HIS A 418 16.25 9.63 6.65
C HIS A 418 14.89 10.14 7.18
N ILE A 419 14.37 9.56 8.26
CA ILE A 419 13.11 10.04 8.88
C ILE A 419 13.27 11.47 9.39
N ARG A 420 14.40 11.82 10.01
CA ARG A 420 14.67 13.20 10.46
C ARG A 420 14.71 14.19 9.31
N SER A 421 15.39 13.89 8.19
CA SER A 421 15.39 14.77 7.01
C SER A 421 13.98 14.94 6.44
N THR A 422 13.19 13.86 6.39
CA THR A 422 11.80 13.88 5.92
C THR A 422 10.90 14.72 6.83
N LEU A 423 11.01 14.57 8.15
CA LEU A 423 10.27 15.40 9.12
C LEU A 423 10.67 16.88 9.03
N MET A 424 11.95 17.17 8.83
CA MET A 424 12.42 18.55 8.58
C MET A 424 11.83 19.12 7.30
N PHE A 425 11.72 18.33 6.23
CA PHE A 425 11.06 18.74 4.99
C PHE A 425 9.58 19.07 5.23
N LEU A 426 8.85 18.20 5.95
CA LEU A 426 7.44 18.41 6.30
C LEU A 426 7.23 19.65 7.18
N LYS A 427 8.14 19.92 8.12
CA LYS A 427 8.12 21.14 8.93
C LYS A 427 8.30 22.39 8.08
N LYS A 428 9.20 22.36 7.08
CA LYS A 428 9.46 23.48 6.16
C LYS A 428 8.33 23.66 5.15
N HIS A 429 7.67 22.57 4.75
CA HIS A 429 6.64 22.55 3.71
C HIS A 429 5.33 21.91 4.22
N PRO A 430 4.61 22.56 5.16
CA PRO A 430 3.39 22.00 5.77
C PRO A 430 2.20 21.93 4.80
N SER A 431 2.25 22.70 3.70
CA SER A 431 1.29 22.65 2.58
C SER A 431 2.05 22.89 1.26
N PRO A 432 2.36 21.84 0.49
CA PRO A 432 3.31 21.91 -0.62
C PRO A 432 2.69 22.42 -1.93
N THR A 433 1.37 22.32 -2.10
CA THR A 433 0.68 22.44 -3.40
C THR A 433 1.00 23.74 -4.14
N SER A 434 0.90 24.90 -3.47
CA SER A 434 1.16 26.20 -4.10
C SER A 434 2.64 26.59 -4.10
N ALA A 435 3.42 26.09 -3.13
CA ALA A 435 4.81 26.51 -2.93
C ALA A 435 5.81 25.70 -3.78
N LEU A 436 5.56 24.40 -3.95
CA LEU A 436 6.46 23.47 -4.64
C LEU A 436 6.00 23.12 -6.05
N PHE A 437 4.72 23.33 -6.37
CA PHE A 437 4.13 23.00 -7.67
C PHE A 437 3.45 24.22 -8.31
N PRO A 438 4.22 25.16 -8.89
CA PRO A 438 3.68 26.33 -9.56
C PRO A 438 2.64 25.95 -10.62
N GLY A 439 1.46 26.58 -10.55
CA GLY A 439 0.35 26.29 -11.47
C GLY A 439 -0.22 24.87 -11.34
N ASN A 440 -0.01 24.19 -10.20
CA ASN A 440 -0.42 22.81 -9.96
C ASN A 440 0.13 21.83 -11.03
N LYS A 441 1.37 22.08 -11.49
CA LYS A 441 2.07 21.25 -12.47
C LYS A 441 3.06 20.32 -11.78
N ALA A 442 3.21 19.12 -12.34
CA ALA A 442 4.24 18.18 -11.93
C ALA A 442 5.63 18.76 -12.19
N LEU A 443 6.60 18.40 -11.36
CA LEU A 443 8.01 18.59 -11.65
C LEU A 443 8.43 17.49 -12.63
N LEU A 444 8.99 17.88 -13.76
CA LEU A 444 9.36 16.97 -14.83
C LEU A 444 10.87 16.80 -14.88
N TYR A 445 11.32 15.56 -15.01
CA TYR A 445 12.73 15.21 -15.10
C TYR A 445 12.96 14.26 -16.27
N LYS A 446 14.11 14.38 -16.94
CA LYS A 446 14.57 13.50 -18.02
C LYS A 446 15.99 13.04 -17.75
N LYS A 447 16.38 11.91 -18.35
CA LYS A 447 17.79 11.51 -18.36
C LYS A 447 18.56 12.37 -19.35
N ASN A 448 19.72 12.87 -18.93
CA ASN A 448 20.68 13.51 -19.82
C ASN A 448 21.59 12.46 -20.51
N GLU A 449 22.51 12.91 -21.36
CA GLU A 449 23.45 12.02 -22.08
C GLU A 449 24.33 11.18 -21.13
N GLY A 450 24.59 11.66 -19.92
CA GLY A 450 25.32 10.93 -18.87
C GLY A 450 24.46 9.92 -18.10
N GLY A 451 23.18 9.77 -18.45
CA GLY A 451 22.24 8.88 -17.76
C GLY A 451 21.81 9.37 -16.38
N LEU A 452 21.99 10.66 -16.07
CA LEU A 452 21.58 11.29 -14.80
C LEU A 452 20.27 12.06 -14.97
N TRP A 453 19.50 12.22 -13.89
CA TRP A 453 18.26 12.99 -13.90
C TRP A 453 18.52 14.49 -13.96
N GLU A 454 17.89 15.16 -14.92
CA GLU A 454 17.92 16.61 -15.10
C GLU A 454 16.50 17.18 -15.12
N LYS A 455 16.29 18.30 -14.43
CA LYS A 455 14.99 18.96 -14.35
C LYS A 455 14.67 19.63 -15.68
N ILE A 456 13.48 19.38 -16.22
CA ILE A 456 13.00 20.06 -17.41
C ILE A 456 12.36 21.39 -16.99
N SER A 457 12.94 22.50 -17.44
CA SER A 457 12.34 23.82 -17.29
C SER A 457 11.06 23.88 -18.13
N CYS A 458 9.91 24.19 -17.52
CA CYS A 458 8.73 24.55 -18.30
C CYS A 458 9.05 25.86 -19.05
N PRO A 459 8.88 25.94 -20.39
CA PRO A 459 8.98 27.21 -21.08
C PRO A 459 7.87 28.15 -20.57
N GLY A 460 8.25 29.25 -19.92
CA GLY A 460 7.34 30.34 -19.54
C GLY A 460 6.99 30.48 -18.05
N SER A 461 7.86 30.06 -17.13
CA SER A 461 7.81 30.51 -15.72
C SER A 461 8.48 31.85 -15.52
#